data_AF-A0AAQ1KDJ9-F1
#
_entry.id   AF-A0AAQ1KDJ9-F1
#
_cell.length_a   1.000
_cell.length_b   1.000
_cell.length_c   1.000
_cell.angle_alpha   90.00
_cell.angle_beta   90.00
_cell.angle_gamma   90.00
#
_symmetry.space_group_name_H-M   'P 1'
#
loop_
_entity.id
_entity.type
_entity.pdbx_description
1 polymer ?
#
loop_
_entity_poly.entity_id
_entity_poly.type
_entity_poly.pdbx_seq_one_letter_code
_entity_poly.pdbx_strand_id
1 'polypeptide(L)'
;MNNKLILLLLSLCVLGLPSVAASKDEAPLYRTVDLGRAMGTGREYQTRIVFLGTGSPILEPNKAGQSIAIVVRDSVYVFDAGHGSMNNLSRYGDGKVFPPWKMPTGYPGAGYMDKLFLTHLDSDHVLDVPAFLLRF
;
A
#
# COMPACT_ATOMS: atom_id res chain seq x y z
N MET A 1 44.26 36.32 15.31
CA MET A 1 43.35 35.23 15.74
C MET A 1 42.82 34.56 14.49
N ASN A 2 43.29 33.34 14.23
CA ASN A 2 43.05 32.59 13.00
C ASN A 2 41.88 31.64 13.20
N ASN A 3 40.89 31.69 12.32
CA ASN A 3 39.83 30.69 12.19
C ASN A 3 39.75 30.29 10.72
N LYS A 4 40.83 29.65 10.28
CA LYS A 4 40.82 28.69 9.18
C LYS A 4 40.25 27.39 9.75
N LEU A 5 39.09 26.92 9.28
CA LEU A 5 38.90 25.51 8.97
C LEU A 5 37.65 25.32 8.10
N ILE A 6 37.92 25.25 6.81
CA ILE A 6 37.06 24.74 5.75
C ILE A 6 37.48 23.27 5.52
N LEU A 7 36.47 22.42 5.36
CA LEU A 7 36.43 21.12 4.66
C LEU A 7 37.11 19.86 5.25
N LEU A 8 36.31 18.79 5.12
CA LEU A 8 36.64 17.40 4.74
C LEU A 8 36.63 16.36 5.87
N LEU A 9 35.59 15.51 5.88
CA LEU A 9 35.74 14.05 5.95
C LEU A 9 34.41 13.37 5.55
N LEU A 10 34.26 13.18 4.24
CA LEU A 10 33.50 12.06 3.69
C LEU A 10 34.31 10.79 4.01
N SER A 11 33.80 9.92 4.88
CA SER A 11 34.28 8.53 4.97
C SER A 11 33.20 7.65 5.58
N LEU A 12 32.44 7.01 4.68
CA LEU A 12 32.20 5.56 4.70
C LEU A 12 32.14 4.90 6.09
N CYS A 13 30.94 4.84 6.65
CA CYS A 13 30.56 3.71 7.52
C CYS A 13 29.32 3.06 6.92
N VAL A 14 29.50 2.53 5.71
CA VAL A 14 28.76 1.35 5.24
C VAL A 14 29.32 0.18 6.02
N LEU A 15 28.83 0.00 7.24
CA LEU A 15 28.92 -1.28 7.93
C LEU A 15 27.49 -1.67 8.27
N GLY A 16 27.02 -2.68 7.53
CA GLY A 16 25.67 -3.20 7.60
C GLY A 16 25.30 -3.55 9.03
N LEU A 17 24.45 -2.72 9.62
CA LEU A 17 23.49 -3.24 10.56
C LEU A 17 22.56 -4.14 9.74
N PRO A 18 22.35 -5.41 10.12
CA PRO A 18 21.25 -6.16 9.56
C PRO A 18 20.01 -5.33 9.87
N SER A 19 19.43 -4.73 8.84
CA SER A 19 18.05 -4.28 8.90
C SER A 19 17.31 -5.48 9.47
N VAL A 20 16.65 -5.31 10.62
CA VAL A 20 15.65 -6.27 11.07
C VAL A 20 14.67 -6.34 9.91
N ALA A 21 14.86 -7.34 9.06
CA ALA A 21 13.95 -7.63 7.99
C ALA A 21 12.65 -7.94 8.71
N ALA A 22 11.69 -7.03 8.60
CA ALA A 22 10.31 -7.34 8.92
C ALA A 22 10.03 -8.71 8.31
N SER A 23 9.68 -9.67 9.16
CA SER A 23 9.50 -11.06 8.78
C SER A 23 8.65 -11.12 7.52
N LYS A 24 9.23 -11.61 6.41
CA LYS A 24 8.57 -11.70 5.10
C LYS A 24 7.46 -12.77 5.05
N ASP A 25 7.04 -13.26 6.21
CA ASP A 25 6.18 -14.43 6.40
C ASP A 25 4.80 -14.09 6.98
N GLU A 26 4.37 -12.82 6.96
CA GLU A 26 2.93 -12.55 7.05
C GLU A 26 2.31 -12.99 5.72
N ALA A 27 1.51 -14.07 5.77
CA ALA A 27 0.77 -14.55 4.61
C ALA A 27 0.04 -13.38 3.94
N PRO A 28 0.07 -13.29 2.60
CA PRO A 28 -0.56 -12.18 1.90
C PRO A 28 -2.04 -12.05 2.32
N LEU A 29 -2.44 -10.90 2.84
CA LEU A 29 -3.84 -10.61 3.19
C LEU A 29 -4.63 -10.19 1.93
N TYR A 30 -4.45 -10.96 0.85
CA TYR A 30 -5.25 -10.82 -0.36
C TYR A 30 -5.73 -12.19 -0.85
N ARG A 31 -6.91 -12.19 -1.45
CA ARG A 31 -7.49 -13.37 -2.09
C ARG A 31 -7.66 -13.10 -3.58
N THR A 32 -7.10 -13.98 -4.41
CA THR A 32 -7.34 -13.98 -5.86
C THR A 32 -8.58 -14.81 -6.16
N VAL A 33 -9.47 -14.27 -7.00
CA VAL A 33 -10.66 -14.94 -7.51
C VAL A 33 -10.66 -14.78 -9.04
N ASP A 34 -10.72 -15.89 -9.77
CA ASP A 34 -11.00 -15.87 -11.21
C ASP A 34 -12.50 -16.07 -11.43
N LEU A 35 -13.23 -14.96 -11.56
CA LEU A 35 -14.67 -14.98 -11.81
C LEU A 35 -15.01 -15.62 -13.16
N GLY A 36 -14.08 -15.54 -14.11
CA GLY A 36 -14.18 -16.17 -15.42
C GLY A 36 -14.44 -17.65 -15.37
N ARG A 37 -13.57 -18.30 -14.62
CA ARG A 37 -13.63 -19.72 -14.31
C ARG A 37 -14.82 -20.05 -13.41
N ALA A 38 -15.08 -19.25 -12.37
CA ALA A 38 -16.19 -19.49 -11.45
C ALA A 38 -17.57 -19.43 -12.12
N MET A 39 -17.73 -18.55 -13.11
CA MET A 39 -18.99 -18.33 -13.83
C MET A 39 -19.09 -19.11 -15.15
N GLY A 40 -18.08 -19.91 -15.52
CA GLY A 40 -18.09 -20.70 -16.76
C GLY A 40 -18.08 -19.87 -18.05
N THR A 41 -17.62 -18.60 -17.98
CA THR A 41 -17.67 -17.66 -19.12
C THR A 41 -16.52 -17.82 -20.10
N GLY A 42 -15.49 -18.62 -19.76
CA GLY A 42 -14.29 -18.84 -20.58
C GLY A 42 -13.36 -17.63 -20.70
N ARG A 43 -13.66 -16.51 -20.03
CA ARG A 43 -12.82 -15.29 -20.01
C ARG A 43 -12.09 -15.19 -18.69
N GLU A 44 -10.78 -15.07 -18.68
CA GLU A 44 -10.04 -14.86 -17.43
C GLU A 44 -10.31 -13.47 -16.83
N TYR A 45 -10.79 -13.44 -15.59
CA TYR A 45 -11.00 -12.22 -14.80
C TYR A 45 -10.24 -12.34 -13.49
N GLN A 46 -8.93 -12.12 -13.53
CA GLN A 46 -8.12 -12.05 -12.31
C GLN A 46 -8.57 -10.84 -11.49
N THR A 47 -9.36 -11.13 -10.45
CA THR A 47 -9.76 -10.17 -9.43
C THR A 47 -9.00 -10.47 -8.16
N ARG A 48 -8.36 -9.47 -7.57
CA ARG A 48 -7.71 -9.58 -6.27
C ARG A 48 -8.41 -8.66 -5.30
N ILE A 49 -8.80 -9.20 -4.15
CA ILE A 49 -9.34 -8.43 -3.03
C ILE A 49 -8.25 -8.37 -1.96
N VAL A 50 -7.86 -7.16 -1.58
CA VAL A 50 -6.80 -6.87 -0.64
C VAL A 50 -7.40 -6.12 0.53
N PHE A 51 -7.29 -6.68 1.73
CA PHE A 51 -7.70 -5.97 2.94
C PHE A 51 -6.55 -5.10 3.40
N LEU A 52 -6.70 -3.79 3.24
CA LEU A 52 -5.70 -2.80 3.65
C LEU A 52 -5.92 -2.35 5.09
N GLY A 53 -7.14 -2.50 5.59
CA GLY A 53 -7.44 -2.39 7.01
C GLY A 53 -8.83 -2.94 7.32
N THR A 54 -8.98 -3.40 8.56
CA THR A 54 -10.20 -4.06 9.07
C THR A 54 -10.56 -3.55 10.46
N GLY A 55 -9.97 -2.42 10.87
CA GLY A 55 -10.22 -1.75 12.13
C GLY A 55 -11.61 -1.11 12.19
N SER A 56 -11.91 -0.44 13.29
CA SER A 56 -13.19 0.24 13.49
C SER A 56 -12.91 1.65 14.04
N PRO A 57 -13.93 2.45 14.41
CA PRO A 57 -13.68 3.71 15.10
C PRO A 57 -12.90 3.56 16.42
N ILE A 58 -12.88 2.33 16.98
CA ILE A 58 -12.05 1.99 18.14
C ILE A 58 -10.58 1.95 17.72
N LEU A 59 -9.77 2.80 18.35
CA LEU A 59 -8.33 2.86 18.13
C LEU A 59 -7.64 1.61 18.68
N GLU A 60 -7.19 0.74 17.78
CA GLU A 60 -6.37 -0.42 18.09
C GLU A 60 -4.97 -0.23 17.49
N PRO A 61 -3.88 -0.26 18.29
CA PRO A 61 -2.53 0.11 17.83
C PRO A 61 -2.01 -0.64 16.61
N ASN A 62 -2.50 -1.86 16.38
CA ASN A 62 -2.03 -2.74 15.32
C ASN A 62 -3.08 -2.99 14.23
N LYS A 63 -4.13 -2.16 14.14
CA LYS A 63 -5.13 -2.25 13.08
C LYS A 63 -5.27 -0.92 12.35
N ALA A 64 -5.09 -0.97 11.04
CA ALA A 64 -5.50 0.13 10.17
C ALA A 64 -7.03 0.23 10.15
N GLY A 65 -7.56 1.44 9.98
CA GLY A 65 -8.98 1.69 9.74
C GLY A 65 -9.48 0.98 8.48
N GLN A 66 -10.80 0.91 8.29
CA GLN A 66 -11.41 0.20 7.16
C GLN A 66 -10.84 0.67 5.82
N SER A 67 -10.36 -0.30 5.03
CA SER A 67 -9.96 -0.07 3.65
C SER A 67 -9.80 -1.39 2.89
N ILE A 68 -10.36 -1.44 1.69
CA ILE A 68 -10.28 -2.60 0.78
C ILE A 68 -9.84 -2.11 -0.60
N ALA A 69 -8.78 -2.71 -1.15
CA ALA A 69 -8.44 -2.56 -2.56
C ALA A 69 -8.94 -3.76 -3.37
N ILE A 70 -9.66 -3.46 -4.46
CA ILE A 70 -10.12 -4.43 -5.44
C ILE A 70 -9.37 -4.17 -6.74
N VAL A 71 -8.56 -5.13 -7.16
CA VAL A 71 -7.78 -5.06 -8.40
C VAL A 71 -8.43 -5.98 -9.42
N VAL A 72 -8.91 -5.40 -10.52
CA VAL A 72 -9.52 -6.13 -11.64
C VAL A 72 -8.66 -5.89 -12.87
N ARG A 73 -7.86 -6.90 -13.26
CA ARG A 73 -6.83 -6.74 -14.31
C ARG A 73 -5.89 -5.58 -13.97
N ASP A 74 -6.01 -4.49 -14.71
CA ASP A 74 -5.16 -3.30 -14.62
C ASP A 74 -5.83 -2.17 -13.83
N SER A 75 -7.11 -2.31 -13.47
CA SER A 75 -7.85 -1.34 -12.68
C SER A 75 -7.76 -1.65 -11.19
N VAL A 76 -7.64 -0.61 -10.38
CA VAL A 76 -7.51 -0.61 -8.93
C VAL A 76 -8.57 0.31 -8.36
N TYR A 77 -9.51 -0.28 -7.63
CA TYR A 77 -10.59 0.41 -6.94
C TYR A 77 -10.35 0.32 -5.44
N VAL A 78 -10.38 1.44 -4.74
CA VAL A 78 -10.22 1.49 -3.28
C VAL A 78 -11.55 1.86 -2.66
N PHE A 79 -11.96 1.11 -1.64
CA PHE A 79 -13.12 1.39 -0.81
C PHE A 79 -12.61 1.75 0.57
N ASP A 80 -12.89 2.98 0.97
CA ASP A 80 -12.43 3.64 2.18
C ASP A 80 -10.90 3.78 2.31
N ALA A 81 -10.47 4.78 3.06
CA ALA A 81 -9.08 5.11 3.34
C ALA A 81 -8.94 5.42 4.83
N GLY A 82 -9.21 4.42 5.66
CA GLY A 82 -8.97 4.47 7.09
C GLY A 82 -7.50 4.67 7.45
N HIS A 83 -7.25 5.22 8.63
CA HIS A 83 -5.90 5.44 9.17
C HIS A 83 -4.96 4.24 8.92
N GLY A 84 -3.78 4.49 8.36
CA GLY A 84 -2.73 3.47 8.19
C GLY A 84 -2.94 2.50 7.03
N SER A 85 -4.04 2.61 6.27
CA SER A 85 -4.31 1.76 5.12
C SER A 85 -3.29 1.94 3.98
N MET A 86 -2.78 3.16 3.75
CA MET A 86 -1.70 3.43 2.80
C MET A 86 -0.39 2.73 3.22
N ASN A 87 -0.10 2.70 4.51
CA ASN A 87 1.07 1.98 5.02
C ASN A 87 0.97 0.49 4.70
N ASN A 88 -0.21 -0.10 4.88
CA ASN A 88 -0.45 -1.49 4.50
C ASN A 88 -0.41 -1.70 2.98
N LEU A 89 -0.93 -0.76 2.19
CA LEU A 89 -0.86 -0.81 0.73
C LEU A 89 0.60 -0.82 0.24
N SER A 90 1.48 -0.04 0.86
CA SER A 90 2.90 0.05 0.49
C SER A 90 3.65 -1.28 0.57
N ARG A 91 3.16 -2.23 1.38
CA ARG A 91 3.73 -3.59 1.50
C ARG A 91 3.59 -4.43 0.22
N TYR A 92 2.74 -4.02 -0.71
CA TYR A 92 2.42 -4.74 -1.94
C TYR A 92 3.11 -4.15 -3.19
N GLY A 93 4.23 -3.45 -3.01
CA GLY A 93 5.02 -2.87 -4.09
C GLY A 93 5.76 -3.87 -4.99
N ASP A 94 5.73 -5.17 -4.68
CA ASP A 94 6.46 -6.21 -5.41
C ASP A 94 5.84 -6.62 -6.76
N GLY A 95 4.72 -6.00 -7.14
CA GLY A 95 4.01 -6.25 -8.39
C GLY A 95 3.13 -7.52 -8.39
N LYS A 96 3.04 -8.26 -7.27
CA LYS A 96 2.21 -9.47 -7.18
C LYS A 96 0.73 -9.20 -6.95
N VAL A 97 0.38 -8.01 -6.45
CA VAL A 97 -0.99 -7.63 -6.07
C VAL A 97 -1.51 -6.43 -6.84
N PHE A 98 -0.63 -5.46 -7.11
CA PHE A 98 -0.95 -4.30 -7.93
C PHE A 98 -0.19 -4.40 -9.25
N PRO A 99 -0.74 -3.88 -10.36
CA PRO A 99 -0.02 -3.87 -11.63
C PRO A 99 1.35 -3.19 -11.48
N PRO A 100 2.46 -3.77 -11.98
CA PRO A 100 3.81 -3.24 -11.74
C PRO A 100 4.00 -1.76 -12.12
N TRP A 101 3.37 -1.31 -13.20
CA TRP A 101 3.44 0.09 -13.65
C TRP A 101 2.64 1.06 -12.77
N LYS A 102 1.72 0.56 -11.95
CA LYS A 102 1.03 1.33 -10.89
C LYS A 102 1.88 1.42 -9.61
N MET A 103 2.93 0.61 -9.49
CA MET A 103 3.89 0.60 -8.37
C MET A 103 5.35 0.67 -8.87
N PRO A 104 5.73 1.64 -9.72
CA PRO A 104 6.97 1.59 -10.51
C PRO A 104 8.26 1.58 -9.69
N THR A 105 8.22 2.09 -8.45
CA THR A 105 9.36 2.16 -7.53
C THR A 105 9.21 1.23 -6.34
N GLY A 106 8.29 0.25 -6.40
CA GLY A 106 7.86 -0.49 -5.22
C GLY A 106 6.93 0.30 -4.31
N TYR A 107 6.45 1.45 -4.77
CA TYR A 107 5.52 2.31 -4.06
C TYR A 107 4.45 2.84 -5.02
N PRO A 108 3.25 3.22 -4.52
CA PRO A 108 2.17 3.81 -5.33
C PRO A 108 2.63 4.92 -6.27
N GLY A 109 2.56 4.71 -7.58
CA GLY A 109 2.87 5.74 -8.57
C GLY A 109 1.74 6.76 -8.73
N ALA A 110 1.96 7.77 -9.57
CA ALA A 110 0.87 8.62 -10.02
C ALA A 110 -0.21 7.77 -10.71
N GLY A 111 -1.49 7.95 -10.32
CA GLY A 111 -2.60 7.18 -10.90
C GLY A 111 -2.60 5.69 -10.54
N TYR A 112 -1.93 5.28 -9.45
CA TYR A 112 -1.93 3.87 -9.02
C TYR A 112 -3.33 3.33 -8.71
N MET A 113 -4.26 4.18 -8.28
CA MET A 113 -5.67 3.86 -8.14
C MET A 113 -6.52 4.60 -9.17
N ASP A 114 -7.57 3.97 -9.65
CA ASP A 114 -8.48 4.55 -10.64
C ASP A 114 -9.65 5.26 -9.99
N LYS A 115 -10.13 4.74 -8.86
CA LYS A 115 -11.19 5.37 -8.05
C LYS A 115 -11.00 5.08 -6.57
N LEU A 116 -11.37 6.06 -5.76
CA LEU A 116 -11.57 5.93 -4.32
C LEU A 116 -13.06 6.15 -4.03
N PHE A 117 -13.69 5.17 -3.38
CA PHE A 117 -15.06 5.26 -2.89
C PHE A 117 -15.01 5.43 -1.38
N LEU A 118 -15.75 6.40 -0.85
CA LEU A 118 -15.94 6.55 0.59
C LEU A 118 -17.37 6.14 0.91
N THR A 119 -17.51 5.18 1.83
CA THR A 119 -18.83 4.67 2.24
C THR A 119 -19.57 5.68 3.10
N HIS A 120 -18.84 6.36 3.98
CA HIS A 120 -19.30 7.46 4.84
C HIS A 120 -18.07 8.23 5.37
N LEU A 121 -18.26 9.10 6.36
CA LEU A 121 -17.24 10.07 6.81
C LEU A 121 -16.76 9.87 8.26
N ASP A 122 -16.85 8.64 8.77
CA ASP A 122 -16.27 8.32 10.08
C ASP A 122 -14.74 8.18 9.96
N SER A 123 -14.04 8.45 11.07
CA SER A 123 -12.59 8.62 11.09
C SER A 123 -11.83 7.38 10.62
N ASP A 124 -12.33 6.18 10.95
CA ASP A 124 -11.76 4.92 10.52
C ASP A 124 -12.00 4.61 9.04
N HIS A 125 -12.74 5.45 8.30
CA HIS A 125 -12.93 5.34 6.86
C HIS A 125 -12.22 6.44 6.04
N VAL A 126 -11.82 7.56 6.66
CA VAL A 126 -11.38 8.75 5.89
C VAL A 126 -10.03 9.36 6.28
N LEU A 127 -9.43 8.99 7.42
CA LEU A 127 -8.24 9.69 7.92
C LEU A 127 -7.00 9.59 7.02
N ASP A 128 -6.95 8.61 6.12
CA ASP A 128 -5.83 8.40 5.18
C ASP A 128 -6.15 8.88 3.76
N VAL A 129 -7.34 9.46 3.51
CA VAL A 129 -7.71 10.04 2.20
C VAL A 129 -6.62 10.98 1.64
N PRO A 130 -6.01 11.89 2.43
CA PRO A 130 -4.94 12.73 1.93
C PRO A 130 -3.73 11.94 1.44
N ALA A 131 -3.36 10.82 2.08
CA ALA A 131 -2.25 10.00 1.64
C ALA A 131 -2.55 9.31 0.30
N PHE A 132 -3.80 8.88 0.08
CA PHE A 132 -4.25 8.30 -1.18
C PHE A 132 -4.30 9.33 -2.31
N LEU A 133 -4.63 10.59 -2.02
CA LEU A 133 -4.81 11.63 -3.03
C LEU A 133 -3.57 12.49 -3.33
N LEU A 134 -2.75 12.82 -2.32
CA LEU A 134 -1.77 13.92 -2.36
C LEU A 134 -0.31 13.46 -2.41
N ARG A 135 -0.05 12.23 -2.83
CA ARG A 135 1.29 11.63 -2.78
C ARG A 135 2.38 12.47 -3.51
N PHE A 136 3.60 12.41 -2.94
CA PHE A 136 4.89 12.87 -3.50
C PHE A 136 5.62 11.84 -4.38
#